data_AF-A0A1F6C541-F1
#
_entry.id   AF-A0A1F6C541-F1
#
_cell.length_a   1.000
_cell.length_b   1.000
_cell.length_c   1.000
_cell.angle_alpha   90.00
_cell.angle_beta   90.00
_cell.angle_gamma   90.00
#
_symmetry.space_group_name_H-M   'P 1'
#
loop_
_entity.id
_entity.type
_entity.pdbx_description
1 polymer ?
#
loop_
_entity_poly.entity_id
_entity_poly.type
_entity_poly.pdbx_seq_one_letter_code
_entity_poly.pdbx_strand_id
1 'polypeptide(L)'
;MEYEYAGPTQAEADLAGEGRVELPEALGERLRRAAALYHVTELRRCLREVEALGPPGQRLAARLRERAEAYDMEGALRLLEDNGV
;
A
#
# COMPACT_ATOMS: atom_id res chain seq x y z
N MET A 1 -33.47 3.79 9.18
CA MET A 1 -32.22 3.99 9.94
C MET A 1 -31.14 3.33 9.10
N GLU A 2 -30.60 4.09 8.14
CA GLU A 2 -29.51 3.63 7.30
C GLU A 2 -28.23 3.88 8.09
N TYR A 3 -27.47 2.81 8.37
CA TYR A 3 -26.20 2.91 9.05
C TYR A 3 -25.23 3.58 8.10
N GLU A 4 -25.00 4.88 8.28
CA GLU A 4 -23.87 5.56 7.68
C GLU A 4 -22.60 5.00 8.34
N TYR A 5 -21.98 4.03 7.67
CA TYR A 5 -20.65 3.56 8.03
C TYR A 5 -19.69 4.70 7.68
N ALA A 6 -19.50 5.64 8.61
CA ALA A 6 -18.33 6.48 8.63
C ALA A 6 -17.14 5.56 8.89
N GLY A 7 -16.64 4.94 7.81
CA GLY A 7 -15.35 4.29 7.83
C GLY A 7 -14.34 5.29 8.38
N PRO A 8 -13.34 4.83 9.16
CA PRO A 8 -12.38 5.72 9.79
C PRO A 8 -11.84 6.67 8.73
N THR A 9 -12.00 7.97 8.98
CA THR A 9 -11.54 8.97 8.03
C THR A 9 -10.02 8.81 7.89
N GLN A 10 -9.49 8.91 6.67
CA GLN A 10 -8.05 8.75 6.40
C GLN A 10 -7.17 9.57 7.37
N ALA A 11 -7.70 10.69 7.87
CA ALA A 11 -7.07 11.56 8.88
C ALA A 11 -6.83 10.90 10.25
N GLU A 12 -7.71 9.99 10.71
CA GLU A 12 -7.54 9.27 11.98
C GLU A 12 -6.53 8.12 11.86
N ALA A 13 -6.42 7.56 10.65
CA ALA A 13 -5.45 6.51 10.34
C ALA A 13 -4.01 7.07 10.22
N ASP A 14 -3.86 8.33 9.80
CA ASP A 14 -2.58 9.03 9.66
C ASP A 14 -1.92 9.30 11.03
N LEU A 15 -2.73 9.63 12.05
CA LEU A 15 -2.27 9.92 13.42
C LEU A 15 -1.84 8.67 14.21
N ALA A 16 -2.29 7.47 13.81
CA ALA A 16 -2.12 6.23 14.56
C ALA A 16 -0.84 5.44 14.23
N GLY A 17 0.04 5.99 13.39
CA GLY A 17 1.39 5.46 13.25
C GLY A 17 1.91 5.58 11.83
N GLU A 18 2.92 6.43 11.71
CA GLU A 18 4.02 6.42 10.72
C GLU A 18 4.84 5.12 10.78
N GLY A 19 4.26 4.03 11.29
CA GLY A 19 4.91 2.76 11.52
C GLY A 19 5.19 2.09 10.18
N ARG A 20 6.49 1.88 9.91
CA ARG A 20 6.96 0.96 8.88
C ARG A 20 6.09 -0.30 8.90
N VAL A 21 5.58 -0.66 7.73
CA VAL A 21 4.87 -1.93 7.58
C VAL A 21 5.92 -3.01 7.42
N GLU A 22 5.99 -3.96 8.34
CA GLU A 22 6.77 -5.17 8.13
C GLU A 22 6.09 -6.00 7.04
N LEU A 23 6.56 -5.81 5.80
CA LEU A 23 6.14 -6.59 4.65
C LEU A 23 6.88 -7.94 4.68
N PRO A 24 6.19 -9.06 4.44
CA PRO A 24 6.85 -10.31 4.12
C PRO A 24 7.82 -10.09 2.95
N GLU A 25 9.06 -10.53 3.07
CA GLU A 25 10.12 -10.32 2.07
C GLU A 25 9.66 -10.73 0.66
N ALA A 26 9.01 -11.89 0.54
CA ALA A 26 8.46 -12.37 -0.72
C ALA A 26 7.38 -11.45 -1.31
N LEU A 27 6.56 -10.81 -0.47
CA LEU A 27 5.51 -9.89 -0.91
C LEU A 27 6.12 -8.57 -1.37
N GLY A 28 7.11 -8.06 -0.64
CA GLY A 28 7.81 -6.85 -1.02
C GLY A 28 8.63 -7.02 -2.31
N GLU A 29 9.33 -8.14 -2.50
CA GLU A 29 10.00 -8.44 -3.77
C GLU A 29 9.04 -8.49 -4.96
N ARG A 30 7.84 -9.04 -4.76
CA ARG A 30 6.79 -9.09 -5.78
C ARG A 30 6.26 -7.69 -6.11
N LEU A 31 6.02 -6.86 -5.10
CA LEU A 31 5.66 -5.44 -5.29
C LEU A 31 6.73 -4.69 -6.08
N ARG A 32 8.00 -4.84 -5.69
CA ARG A 32 9.12 -4.18 -6.33
C ARG A 32 9.26 -4.60 -7.79
N ARG A 33 9.17 -5.90 -8.07
CA ARG A 33 9.17 -6.42 -9.46
C ARG A 33 7.97 -5.93 -10.26
N ALA A 34 6.77 -5.94 -9.69
CA ALA A 34 5.57 -5.49 -10.37
C ALA A 34 5.63 -3.99 -10.69
N ALA A 35 6.12 -3.17 -9.77
CA ALA A 35 6.34 -1.74 -9.96
C ALA A 35 7.42 -1.47 -11.02
N ALA A 36 8.57 -2.16 -10.94
CA ALA A 36 9.67 -2.02 -11.90
C ALA A 36 9.29 -2.44 -13.33
N LEU A 37 8.39 -3.43 -13.47
CA LEU A 37 7.90 -3.92 -14.75
C LEU A 37 6.60 -3.25 -15.22
N TYR A 38 6.09 -2.25 -14.50
CA TYR A 38 4.81 -1.58 -14.79
C TYR A 38 3.63 -2.58 -14.90
N HIS A 39 3.71 -3.72 -14.22
CA HIS A 39 2.67 -4.74 -14.23
C HIS A 39 1.56 -4.38 -13.25
N VAL A 40 0.69 -3.46 -13.65
CA VAL A 40 -0.42 -2.91 -12.84
C VAL A 40 -1.32 -4.02 -12.27
N THR A 41 -1.59 -5.08 -13.03
CA THR A 41 -2.42 -6.20 -12.56
C THR A 41 -1.78 -6.95 -11.40
N GLU A 42 -0.49 -7.26 -11.49
CA GLU A 42 0.25 -7.96 -10.43
C GLU A 42 0.47 -7.03 -9.23
N LEU A 43 0.72 -5.75 -9.47
CA LEU A 43 0.83 -4.73 -8.43
C LEU A 43 -0.46 -4.68 -7.60
N ARG A 44 -1.63 -4.57 -8.25
CA ARG A 44 -2.95 -4.57 -7.59
C ARG A 44 -3.21 -5.84 -6.78
N ARG A 45 -2.72 -6.99 -7.25
CA ARG A 45 -2.82 -8.25 -6.49
C ARG A 45 -1.99 -8.17 -5.21
N CYS A 46 -0.75 -7.73 -5.31
CA CYS A 46 0.12 -7.57 -4.16
C CYS A 46 -0.42 -6.53 -3.18
N LEU A 47 -1.00 -5.42 -3.66
CA LEU A 47 -1.62 -4.40 -2.80
C LEU A 47 -2.76 -4.97 -1.95
N ARG A 48 -3.59 -5.86 -2.50
CA ARG A 48 -4.62 -6.56 -1.71
C ARG A 48 -4.03 -7.47 -0.63
N GLU A 49 -2.89 -8.11 -0.93
CA GLU A 49 -2.16 -8.89 0.07
C GLU A 49 -1.59 -7.99 1.19
N VAL A 50 -1.12 -6.78 0.84
CA VAL A 50 -0.66 -5.77 1.82
C VAL A 50 -1.82 -5.23 2.68
N GLU A 51 -2.98 -4.96 2.09
CA GLU A 51 -4.21 -4.56 2.82
C GLU A 51 -4.59 -5.61 3.88
N ALA A 52 -4.34 -6.89 3.60
CA ALA A 52 -4.65 -8.00 4.51
C ALA A 52 -3.71 -8.10 5.73
N LEU A 53 -2.57 -7.39 5.73
CA LEU A 53 -1.64 -7.34 6.88
C LEU A 53 -2.17 -6.48 8.04
N GLY A 54 -3.31 -5.79 7.85
CA GLY A 54 -3.98 -5.00 8.87
C GLY A 54 -3.95 -3.50 8.58
N PRO A 55 -4.31 -2.66 9.57
CA PRO A 55 -4.40 -1.21 9.40
C PRO A 55 -3.13 -0.52 8.82
N PRO A 56 -1.89 -0.87 9.24
CA PRO A 56 -0.70 -0.25 8.65
C PRO A 56 -0.49 -0.66 7.19
N GLY A 57 -0.78 -1.92 6.85
CA GLY A 57 -0.76 -2.40 5.46
C GLY A 57 -1.80 -1.71 4.57
N GLN A 58 -3.02 -1.52 5.06
CA GLN A 58 -4.06 -0.80 4.30
C GLN A 58 -3.64 0.63 3.93
N ARG A 59 -2.98 1.36 4.85
CA ARG A 59 -2.44 2.70 4.56
C ARG A 59 -1.35 2.67 3.50
N LEU A 60 -0.42 1.73 3.62
CA LEU A 60 0.65 1.55 2.65
C LEU A 60 0.08 1.23 1.26
N ALA A 61 -0.87 0.30 1.20
CA ALA A 61 -1.50 -0.10 -0.03
C ALA A 61 -2.30 1.04 -0.70
N ALA A 62 -2.98 1.88 0.08
CA ALA A 62 -3.66 3.06 -0.42
C ALA A 62 -2.68 4.04 -1.07
N ARG A 63 -1.58 4.37 -0.39
CA ARG A 63 -0.53 5.25 -0.93
C ARG A 63 0.10 4.69 -2.21
N LEU A 64 0.38 3.39 -2.25
CA LEU A 64 0.90 2.73 -3.44
C LEU A 64 -0.12 2.70 -4.59
N ARG A 65 -1.42 2.53 -4.30
CA ARG A 65 -2.49 2.57 -5.30
C ARG A 65 -2.59 3.96 -5.93
N GLU A 66 -2.58 5.02 -5.13
CA GLU A 66 -2.60 6.41 -5.63
C GLU A 66 -1.42 6.68 -6.60
N ARG A 67 -0.23 6.20 -6.25
CA ARG A 67 0.96 6.31 -7.13
C ARG A 67 0.82 5.50 -8.40
N ALA A 68 0.32 4.27 -8.31
CA ALA A 68 0.08 3.42 -9.46
C ALA A 68 -0.95 4.03 -10.43
N GLU A 69 -2.00 4.67 -9.91
CA GLU A 69 -3.01 5.39 -10.70
C GLU A 69 -2.46 6.67 -11.33
N ALA A 70 -1.53 7.34 -10.65
CA ALA A 70 -0.77 8.46 -11.19
C ALA A 70 0.38 8.05 -12.14
N TYR A 71 0.55 6.75 -12.42
CA TYR A 71 1.69 6.18 -13.16
C TYR A 71 3.07 6.50 -12.55
N ASP A 72 3.10 6.89 -11.29
CA ASP A 72 4.31 7.22 -10.53
C ASP A 72 4.93 5.95 -9.92
N MET A 73 5.44 5.06 -10.77
CA MET A 73 6.08 3.81 -10.33
C MET A 73 7.40 4.06 -9.59
N GLU A 74 8.12 5.14 -9.91
CA GLU A 74 9.31 5.55 -9.16
C GLU A 74 8.95 5.96 -7.73
N GLY A 75 7.89 6.73 -7.55
CA GLY A 75 7.35 7.06 -6.24
C GLY A 75 6.89 5.82 -5.48
N ALA A 76 6.28 4.85 -6.17
CA ALA A 76 5.90 3.57 -5.55
C ALA A 76 7.14 2.78 -5.07
N LEU A 77 8.21 2.72 -5.86
CA LEU A 77 9.46 2.05 -5.51
C LEU A 77 10.13 2.69 -4.28
N ARG A 78 10.27 4.02 -4.25
CA ARG A 78 10.83 4.72 -3.07
C ARG A 78 10.05 4.43 -1.80
N LEU A 79 8.72 4.38 -1.92
CA LEU A 79 7.84 4.12 -0.79
C LEU A 79 8.03 2.70 -0.24
N LEU A 80 8.33 1.72 -1.11
CA LEU A 80 8.70 0.37 -0.70
C LEU A 80 10.07 0.35 0.01
N GLU A 81 11.05 1.08 -0.51
CA GLU A 81 12.41 1.17 0.08
C GLU A 81 12.37 1.79 1.49
N ASP A 82 11.57 2.84 1.70
CA ASP A 82 11.36 3.47 3.01
C ASP A 82 10.71 2.53 4.05
N ASN A 83 9.96 1.52 3.58
CA ASN A 83 9.31 0.51 4.42
C ASN A 83 10.16 -0.76 4.61
N GLY A 84 11.42 -0.76 4.16
CA GLY A 84 12.38 -1.82 4.45
C GLY A 84 12.32 -3.02 3.53
N VAL A 85 11.92 -2.83 2.26
CA VAL A 85 11.97 -3.86 1.20
C VAL A 85 12.69 -3.38 -0.06
#